data_AF-A0A9X0AZD1-F1
#
_entry.id   AF-A0A9X0AZD1-F1
#
_cell.length_a   1.000
_cell.length_b   1.000
_cell.length_c   1.000
_cell.angle_alpha   90.00
_cell.angle_beta   90.00
_cell.angle_gamma   90.00
#
_symmetry.space_group_name_H-M   'P 1'
#
loop_
_entity.id
_entity.type
_entity.pdbx_description
1 polymer ?
#
loop_
_entity_poly.entity_id
_entity_poly.type
_entity_poly.pdbx_seq_one_letter_code
_entity_poly.pdbx_strand_id
1 'polypeptide(L)'
;MGNRMDLPEDKPYIFEAFVNWMYAKQVGNLPKRIPDIYTEDNHDVPTIGLYIFADKYQSEQLMNFAMDSFQDSLQNGGDFVVFKEAELIFDFTKSRHDYPLRRFAVAVMAHGILAGVKYSSYPAFVEVFRRVDDILLETIHRVRYIESTLMGYKPNPRCRVRYPGWNDIYDGLGICEYHQHRSDKSCDSLPNYPGGKDGFPSEDDE
;
A
#
# COMPACT_ATOMS: atom_id res chain seq x y z
N MET A 1 11.27 32.87 24.13
CA MET A 1 10.62 32.70 22.81
C MET A 1 10.36 31.21 22.65
N GLY A 2 9.09 30.80 22.58
CA GLY A 2 8.72 29.39 22.62
C GLY A 2 8.94 28.73 21.26
N ASN A 3 9.57 27.55 21.27
CA ASN A 3 9.64 26.68 20.09
C ASN A 3 8.24 26.13 19.83
N ARG A 4 7.49 26.81 18.97
CA ARG A 4 6.17 26.39 18.49
C ARG A 4 6.29 25.96 17.04
N MET A 5 5.81 24.76 16.73
CA MET A 5 5.69 24.24 15.37
C MET A 5 4.23 24.36 14.96
N ASP A 6 3.95 25.13 13.91
CA ASP A 6 2.61 25.28 13.34
C ASP A 6 2.48 24.38 12.12
N LEU A 7 1.52 23.45 12.15
CA LEU A 7 1.24 22.46 11.09
C LEU A 7 -0.20 22.61 10.58
N PRO A 8 -0.57 23.76 9.98
CA PRO A 8 -1.97 24.07 9.66
C PRO A 8 -2.57 23.19 8.56
N GLU A 9 -1.73 22.56 7.73
CA GLU A 9 -2.15 21.71 6.61
C GLU A 9 -2.26 20.23 6.99
N ASP A 10 -1.68 19.83 8.12
CA ASP A 10 -1.63 18.42 8.54
C ASP A 10 -2.80 18.11 9.48
N LYS A 11 -3.48 16.99 9.24
CA LYS A 11 -4.63 16.60 10.06
C LYS A 11 -4.16 16.17 11.46
N PRO A 12 -4.81 16.60 12.56
CA PRO A 12 -4.35 16.33 13.92
C PRO A 12 -4.11 14.84 14.22
N TYR A 13 -4.97 13.95 13.71
CA TYR A 13 -4.84 12.50 13.93
C TYR A 13 -3.65 11.88 13.18
N ILE A 14 -3.21 12.46 12.05
CA ILE A 14 -2.00 12.02 11.34
C ILE A 14 -0.77 12.43 12.13
N PHE A 15 -0.77 13.64 12.68
CA PHE A 15 0.32 14.11 13.54
C PHE A 15 0.41 13.28 14.83
N GLU A 16 -0.71 12.96 15.46
CA GLU A 16 -0.75 12.06 16.62
C GLU A 16 -0.18 10.67 16.30
N ALA A 17 -0.56 10.09 15.16
CA ALA A 17 0.01 8.83 14.68
C ALA A 17 1.53 8.92 14.48
N PHE A 18 2.04 10.03 13.92
CA PHE A 18 3.47 10.27 13.79
C PHE A 18 4.18 10.36 15.15
N VAL A 19 3.61 11.09 16.12
CA VAL A 19 4.18 11.19 17.47
C VAL A 19 4.24 9.81 18.13
N ASN A 20 3.15 9.03 18.04
CA ASN A 20 3.13 7.66 18.57
C ASN A 20 4.20 6.78 17.90
N TRP A 21 4.36 6.88 16.57
CA TRP A 21 5.40 6.18 15.84
C TRP A 21 6.81 6.55 16.31
N MET A 22 7.07 7.85 16.52
CA MET A 22 8.38 8.35 16.96
C MET A 22 8.80 7.78 18.31
N TYR A 23 7.86 7.69 19.26
CA TYR A 23 8.16 7.26 20.64
C TYR A 23 8.02 5.75 20.86
N ALA A 24 7.08 5.09 20.20
CA ALA A 24 6.73 3.70 20.46
C ALA A 24 7.04 2.76 19.30
N LYS A 25 7.47 3.26 18.14
CA LYS A 25 7.58 2.50 16.88
C LYS A 25 6.28 1.75 16.55
N GLN A 26 5.15 2.35 16.93
CA GLN A 26 3.81 1.83 16.72
C GLN A 26 2.90 3.00 16.34
N VAL A 27 2.01 2.76 15.37
CA VAL A 27 0.91 3.67 15.08
C VAL A 27 -0.32 3.12 15.79
N GLY A 28 -0.92 3.94 16.66
CA GLY A 28 -2.20 3.60 17.28
C GLY A 28 -3.31 3.46 16.24
N ASN A 29 -4.52 3.09 16.67
CA ASN A 29 -5.64 2.94 15.73
C ASN A 29 -5.95 4.27 15.03
N LEU A 30 -5.60 4.36 13.74
CA LEU A 30 -6.02 5.47 12.90
C LEU A 30 -7.54 5.50 12.80
N PRO A 31 -8.16 6.68 12.76
CA PRO A 31 -9.62 6.78 12.72
C PRO A 31 -10.16 6.18 11.42
N LYS A 32 -10.91 5.08 11.53
CA LYS A 32 -11.56 4.43 10.37
C LYS A 32 -12.60 5.31 9.68
N ARG A 33 -13.14 6.30 10.40
CA ARG A 33 -14.12 7.26 9.90
C ARG A 33 -13.58 8.67 10.04
N ILE A 34 -13.31 9.31 8.92
CA ILE A 34 -12.95 10.73 8.89
C ILE A 34 -14.27 11.52 8.83
N PRO A 35 -14.52 12.49 9.74
CA PRO A 35 -15.80 13.20 9.84
C PRO A 35 -16.30 13.83 8.53
N ASP A 36 -15.36 14.24 7.65
CA ASP A 36 -15.66 14.91 6.38
C ASP A 36 -15.67 13.96 5.17
N ILE A 37 -15.39 12.66 5.39
CA ILE A 37 -15.44 11.62 4.36
C ILE A 37 -16.57 10.66 4.73
N TYR A 38 -17.77 10.96 4.23
CA TYR A 38 -18.91 10.05 4.32
C TYR A 38 -18.72 8.92 3.31
N THR A 39 -18.16 7.81 3.78
CA THR A 39 -18.09 6.58 3.01
C THR A 39 -18.41 5.42 3.93
N GLU A 40 -19.40 4.61 3.56
CA GLU A 40 -19.86 3.45 4.33
C GLU A 40 -18.91 2.25 4.23
N ASP A 41 -17.86 2.36 3.42
CA ASP A 41 -16.92 1.26 3.14
C ASP A 41 -15.55 1.43 3.82
N ASN A 42 -14.85 0.31 4.01
CA ASN A 42 -13.48 0.23 4.53
C ASN A 42 -12.50 1.01 3.63
N HIS A 43 -12.31 2.29 3.91
CA HIS A 43 -11.29 3.13 3.27
C HIS A 43 -10.08 3.29 4.19
N ASP A 44 -8.88 3.12 3.64
CA ASP A 44 -7.61 3.32 4.35
C ASP A 44 -6.94 4.67 4.02
N VAL A 45 -7.77 5.68 3.72
CA VAL A 45 -7.37 7.07 3.52
C VAL A 45 -6.47 7.61 4.64
N PRO A 46 -6.69 7.30 5.94
CA PRO A 46 -5.76 7.69 7.01
C PRO A 46 -4.35 7.15 6.81
N THR A 47 -4.19 5.88 6.42
CA THR A 47 -2.87 5.26 6.23
C THR A 47 -2.16 5.85 5.01
N ILE A 48 -2.90 6.13 3.93
CA ILE A 48 -2.36 6.87 2.77
C ILE A 48 -1.95 8.28 3.18
N GLY A 49 -2.76 8.96 4.00
CA GLY A 49 -2.42 10.28 4.56
C GLY A 49 -1.16 10.25 5.42
N LEU A 50 -0.96 9.18 6.20
CA LEU A 50 0.26 8.97 6.98
C LEU A 50 1.48 8.77 6.08
N TYR A 51 1.33 8.02 4.98
CA TYR A 51 2.40 7.89 3.98
C TYR A 51 2.78 9.26 3.40
N ILE A 52 1.80 10.05 2.97
CA ILE A 52 2.01 11.39 2.39
C ILE A 52 2.69 12.32 3.40
N PHE A 53 2.23 12.29 4.65
CA PHE A 53 2.85 13.03 5.74
C PHE A 53 4.31 12.58 5.94
N ALA A 54 4.57 11.28 5.97
CA ALA A 54 5.92 10.74 6.14
C ALA A 54 6.85 11.15 4.99
N ASP A 55 6.38 11.22 3.74
CA ASP A 55 7.15 11.76 2.61
C ASP A 55 7.50 13.23 2.81
N LYS A 56 6.53 14.06 3.23
CA LYS A 56 6.74 15.49 3.50
C LYS A 56 7.87 15.73 4.51
N TYR A 57 7.98 14.87 5.52
CA TYR A 57 9.04 14.92 6.54
C TYR A 57 10.21 13.96 6.27
N GLN A 58 10.28 13.36 5.09
CA GLN A 58 11.35 12.47 4.64
C GLN A 58 11.64 11.29 5.58
N SER A 59 10.59 10.76 6.21
CA SER A 59 10.67 9.61 7.11
C SER A 59 10.41 8.30 6.35
N GLU A 60 11.43 7.78 5.69
CA GLU A 60 11.38 6.52 4.92
C GLU A 60 10.83 5.34 5.74
N GLN A 61 11.23 5.22 7.00
CA GLN A 61 10.74 4.16 7.88
C GLN A 61 9.23 4.24 8.09
N LEU A 62 8.69 5.45 8.25
CA LEU A 62 7.26 5.63 8.44
C LEU A 62 6.48 5.48 7.11
N MET A 63 7.09 5.86 5.98
CA MET A 63 6.52 5.59 4.66
C MET A 63 6.40 4.08 4.43
N ASN A 64 7.44 3.30 4.75
CA ASN A 64 7.43 1.85 4.60
C ASN A 64 6.43 1.20 5.57
N PHE A 65 6.37 1.68 6.81
CA PHE A 65 5.35 1.24 7.77
C PHE A 65 3.92 1.51 7.28
N ALA A 66 3.66 2.71 6.72
CA ALA A 66 2.37 3.06 6.16
C ALA A 66 2.05 2.22 4.91
N MET A 67 3.04 1.91 4.07
CA MET A 67 2.89 0.99 2.93
C MET A 67 2.48 -0.41 3.41
N ASP A 68 3.18 -0.96 4.39
CA ASP A 68 2.87 -2.27 4.97
C ASP A 68 1.46 -2.31 5.54
N SER A 69 1.09 -1.26 6.29
CA SER A 69 -0.24 -1.12 6.87
C SER A 69 -1.33 -1.07 5.79
N PHE A 70 -1.08 -0.37 4.68
CA PHE A 70 -2.02 -0.29 3.56
C PHE A 70 -2.14 -1.63 2.82
N GLN A 71 -1.03 -2.34 2.61
CA GLN A 71 -1.03 -3.71 2.08
C GLN A 71 -1.83 -4.66 2.97
N ASP A 72 -1.65 -4.60 4.29
CA ASP A 72 -2.36 -5.42 5.27
C ASP A 72 -3.86 -5.14 5.31
N SER A 73 -4.23 -3.87 5.22
CA SER A 73 -5.63 -3.44 5.16
C SER A 73 -6.34 -4.00 3.93
N LEU A 74 -5.71 -3.88 2.76
CA LEU A 74 -6.24 -4.45 1.53
C LEU A 74 -6.28 -5.98 1.59
N GLN A 75 -5.25 -6.64 2.13
CA GLN A 75 -5.27 -8.11 2.23
C GLN A 75 -6.39 -8.63 3.14
N ASN A 76 -6.67 -7.95 4.26
CA ASN A 76 -7.63 -8.41 5.26
C ASN A 76 -9.10 -8.06 4.95
N GLY A 77 -9.35 -7.10 4.03
CA GLY A 77 -10.71 -6.68 3.74
C GLY A 77 -10.92 -5.88 2.44
N GLY A 78 -9.86 -5.48 1.74
CA GLY A 78 -9.94 -4.65 0.53
C GLY A 78 -9.62 -5.42 -0.77
N ASP A 79 -10.59 -5.52 -1.66
CA ASP A 79 -10.36 -6.20 -2.95
C ASP A 79 -9.49 -5.37 -3.90
N PHE A 80 -9.54 -4.03 -3.80
CA PHE A 80 -8.83 -3.07 -4.65
C PHE A 80 -8.77 -1.67 -4.02
N VAL A 81 -8.03 -0.76 -4.65
CA VAL A 81 -7.96 0.66 -4.25
C VAL A 81 -9.21 1.40 -4.69
N VAL A 82 -9.99 1.89 -3.74
CA VAL A 82 -11.28 2.56 -4.00
C VAL A 82 -11.10 4.03 -4.38
N PHE A 83 -12.16 4.66 -4.93
CA PHE A 83 -12.07 5.99 -5.57
C PHE A 83 -11.33 7.04 -4.73
N LYS A 84 -11.67 7.20 -3.44
CA LYS A 84 -11.05 8.21 -2.57
C LYS A 84 -9.58 7.95 -2.26
N GLU A 85 -9.17 6.69 -2.24
CA GLU A 85 -7.77 6.31 -2.07
C GLU A 85 -7.00 6.60 -3.36
N ALA A 86 -7.56 6.20 -4.51
CA ALA A 86 -6.95 6.44 -5.82
C ALA A 86 -6.83 7.94 -6.12
N GLU A 87 -7.87 8.74 -5.86
CA GLU A 87 -7.88 10.20 -5.99
C GLU A 87 -6.72 10.82 -5.19
N LEU A 88 -6.61 10.49 -3.90
CA LEU A 88 -5.57 11.00 -3.02
C LEU A 88 -4.15 10.59 -3.49
N ILE A 89 -3.97 9.33 -3.90
CA ILE A 89 -2.67 8.82 -4.37
C ILE A 89 -2.27 9.51 -5.67
N PHE A 90 -3.18 9.63 -6.63
CA PHE A 90 -2.89 10.19 -7.96
C PHE A 90 -2.68 11.70 -7.92
N ASP A 91 -3.42 12.43 -7.08
CA ASP A 91 -3.19 13.86 -6.85
C ASP A 91 -1.81 14.11 -6.23
N PHE A 92 -1.44 13.33 -5.21
CA PHE A 92 -0.14 13.44 -4.55
C PHE A 92 1.05 13.04 -5.45
N THR A 93 0.82 12.12 -6.38
CA THR A 93 1.87 11.57 -7.27
C THR A 93 1.74 12.05 -8.71
N LYS A 94 1.02 13.15 -8.96
CA LYS A 94 0.68 13.63 -10.30
C LYS A 94 1.87 13.77 -11.25
N SER A 95 3.04 14.15 -10.74
CA SER A 95 4.29 14.30 -11.51
C SER A 95 5.32 13.20 -11.24
N ARG A 96 4.99 12.18 -10.45
CA ARG A 96 5.91 11.12 -9.97
C ARG A 96 5.31 9.74 -10.27
N HIS A 97 5.28 9.34 -11.54
CA HIS A 97 4.61 8.11 -11.98
C HIS A 97 5.27 6.82 -11.46
N ASP A 98 6.57 6.87 -11.19
CA ASP A 98 7.37 5.77 -10.65
C ASP A 98 7.32 5.67 -9.12
N TYR A 99 6.59 6.58 -8.48
CA TYR A 99 6.54 6.68 -7.04
C TYR A 99 5.89 5.42 -6.41
N PRO A 100 6.47 4.82 -5.36
CA PRO A 100 6.07 3.48 -4.91
C PRO A 100 4.60 3.34 -4.56
N LEU A 101 4.00 4.38 -3.96
CA LEU A 101 2.58 4.40 -3.62
C LEU A 101 1.66 4.35 -4.85
N ARG A 102 2.01 5.05 -5.93
CA ARG A 102 1.28 5.00 -7.20
C ARG A 102 1.44 3.65 -7.88
N ARG A 103 2.69 3.15 -7.96
CA ARG A 103 3.00 1.82 -8.50
C ARG A 103 2.22 0.72 -7.78
N PHE A 104 2.14 0.79 -6.45
CA PHE A 104 1.37 -0.14 -5.65
C PHE A 104 -0.13 -0.10 -6.00
N ALA A 105 -0.73 1.10 -6.04
CA ALA A 105 -2.13 1.26 -6.40
C ALA A 105 -2.44 0.70 -7.80
N VAL A 106 -1.61 1.02 -8.80
CA VAL A 106 -1.71 0.49 -10.16
C VAL A 106 -1.59 -1.03 -10.19
N ALA A 107 -0.65 -1.59 -9.42
CA ALA A 107 -0.49 -3.04 -9.34
C ALA A 107 -1.72 -3.72 -8.73
N VAL A 108 -2.31 -3.15 -7.67
CA VAL A 108 -3.54 -3.67 -7.04
C VAL A 108 -4.70 -3.64 -8.04
N MET A 109 -4.88 -2.54 -8.76
CA MET A 109 -5.93 -2.44 -9.78
C MET A 109 -5.71 -3.45 -10.92
N ALA A 110 -4.47 -3.62 -11.39
CA ALA A 110 -4.13 -4.59 -12.43
C ALA A 110 -4.39 -6.03 -11.97
N HIS A 111 -4.05 -6.36 -10.72
CA HIS A 111 -4.38 -7.64 -10.12
C HIS A 111 -5.89 -7.86 -10.06
N GLY A 112 -6.69 -6.84 -9.71
CA GLY A 112 -8.14 -6.90 -9.75
C GLY A 112 -8.72 -7.25 -11.12
N ILE A 113 -8.12 -6.76 -12.21
CA ILE A 113 -8.48 -7.16 -13.58
C ILE A 113 -8.11 -8.63 -13.84
N LEU A 114 -6.89 -9.03 -13.48
CA LEU A 114 -6.31 -10.32 -13.84
C LEU A 114 -6.85 -11.50 -13.02
N ALA A 115 -7.14 -11.28 -11.74
CA ALA A 115 -7.67 -12.27 -10.81
C ALA A 115 -9.20 -12.17 -10.62
N GLY A 116 -9.79 -11.05 -11.07
CA GLY A 116 -11.20 -10.73 -10.85
C GLY A 116 -11.44 -10.05 -9.51
N VAL A 117 -12.46 -9.18 -9.49
CA VAL A 117 -13.03 -8.60 -8.25
C VAL A 117 -14.38 -9.26 -7.95
N LYS A 118 -14.86 -9.17 -6.71
CA LYS A 118 -16.20 -9.67 -6.34
C LYS A 118 -17.29 -8.93 -7.12
N TYR A 119 -18.34 -9.64 -7.55
CA TYR A 119 -19.44 -9.07 -8.34
C TYR A 119 -20.05 -7.80 -7.70
N SER A 120 -20.26 -7.84 -6.38
CA SER A 120 -20.76 -6.71 -5.58
C SER A 120 -19.89 -5.45 -5.68
N SER A 121 -18.60 -5.60 -5.96
CA SER A 121 -17.61 -4.53 -5.90
C SER A 121 -17.28 -3.95 -7.29
N TYR A 122 -17.82 -4.51 -8.38
CA TYR A 122 -17.58 -4.02 -9.76
C TYR A 122 -17.97 -2.56 -9.96
N PRO A 123 -19.12 -2.05 -9.46
CA PRO A 123 -19.47 -0.64 -9.66
C PRO A 123 -18.41 0.30 -9.08
N ALA A 124 -17.96 0.03 -7.85
CA ALA A 124 -16.91 0.81 -7.19
C ALA A 124 -15.55 0.64 -7.89
N PHE A 125 -15.22 -0.55 -8.39
CA PHE A 125 -13.99 -0.80 -9.14
C PHE A 125 -13.94 0.00 -10.45
N VAL A 126 -15.03 -0.01 -11.21
CA VAL A 126 -15.14 0.74 -12.47
C VAL A 126 -15.16 2.24 -12.24
N GLU A 127 -15.75 2.69 -11.12
CA GLU A 127 -15.81 4.11 -10.76
C GLU A 127 -14.43 4.75 -10.64
N VAL A 128 -13.44 3.99 -10.14
CA VAL A 128 -12.05 4.46 -10.05
C VAL A 128 -11.52 4.85 -11.43
N PHE A 129 -11.69 3.98 -12.43
CA PHE A 129 -11.24 4.24 -13.81
C PHE A 129 -12.00 5.38 -14.50
N ARG A 130 -13.22 5.68 -14.07
CA ARG A 130 -14.01 6.78 -14.63
C ARG A 130 -13.60 8.14 -14.11
N ARG A 131 -13.08 8.21 -12.88
CA ARG A 131 -12.93 9.47 -12.16
C ARG A 131 -11.51 9.87 -11.83
N VAL A 132 -10.58 8.93 -11.86
CA VAL A 132 -9.17 9.19 -11.62
C VAL A 132 -8.45 9.11 -12.95
N ASP A 133 -7.94 10.24 -13.42
CA ASP A 133 -7.18 10.31 -14.66
C ASP A 133 -5.93 9.43 -14.59
N ASP A 134 -5.46 8.97 -15.75
CA ASP A 134 -4.27 8.12 -15.95
C ASP A 134 -4.31 6.69 -15.35
N ILE A 135 -5.09 6.44 -14.28
CA ILE A 135 -5.07 5.13 -13.61
C ILE A 135 -5.47 3.99 -14.55
N LEU A 136 -6.42 4.22 -15.47
CA LEU A 136 -6.83 3.22 -16.45
C LEU A 136 -5.67 2.85 -17.39
N LEU A 137 -4.98 3.85 -17.94
CA LEU A 137 -3.90 3.63 -18.89
C LEU A 137 -2.72 2.92 -18.22
N GLU A 138 -2.32 3.38 -17.03
CA GLU A 138 -1.25 2.76 -16.25
C GLU A 138 -1.60 1.33 -15.83
N THR A 139 -2.85 1.07 -15.46
CA THR A 139 -3.34 -0.26 -15.12
C THR A 139 -3.28 -1.19 -16.33
N ILE A 140 -3.71 -0.76 -17.51
CA ILE A 140 -3.65 -1.57 -18.74
C ILE A 140 -2.18 -1.86 -19.13
N HIS A 141 -1.28 -0.88 -19.01
CA HIS A 141 0.14 -1.11 -19.24
C HIS A 141 0.71 -2.16 -18.29
N ARG A 142 0.32 -2.10 -17.00
CA ARG A 142 0.73 -3.09 -16.01
C ARG A 142 0.17 -4.48 -16.31
N VAL A 143 -1.09 -4.59 -16.71
CA VAL A 143 -1.72 -5.86 -17.14
C VAL A 143 -0.93 -6.48 -18.29
N ARG A 144 -0.65 -5.70 -19.35
CA ARG A 144 0.13 -6.17 -20.51
C ARG A 144 1.55 -6.60 -20.13
N TYR A 145 2.20 -5.86 -19.23
CA TYR A 145 3.51 -6.24 -18.71
C TYR A 145 3.46 -7.60 -18.01
N ILE A 146 2.46 -7.84 -17.15
CA ILE A 146 2.31 -9.12 -16.44
C ILE A 146 2.07 -10.27 -17.44
N GLU A 147 1.16 -10.09 -18.40
CA GLU A 147 0.85 -11.12 -19.40
C GLU A 147 2.05 -11.47 -20.28
N SER A 148 2.85 -10.48 -20.68
CA SER A 148 3.98 -10.68 -21.58
C SER A 148 5.28 -11.11 -20.89
N THR A 149 5.54 -10.61 -19.68
CA THR A 149 6.85 -10.72 -19.02
C THR A 149 6.84 -11.76 -17.90
N LEU A 150 5.72 -11.93 -17.19
CA LEU A 150 5.62 -12.86 -16.06
C LEU A 150 5.04 -14.23 -16.47
N MET A 151 4.95 -14.53 -17.78
CA MET A 151 4.43 -15.81 -18.30
C MET A 151 3.05 -16.20 -17.74
N GLY A 152 2.22 -15.21 -17.40
CA GLY A 152 0.91 -15.44 -16.78
C GLY A 152 0.93 -15.64 -15.26
N TYR A 153 2.10 -15.59 -14.60
CA TYR A 153 2.18 -15.48 -13.14
C TYR A 153 1.63 -14.13 -12.69
N LYS A 154 0.65 -14.15 -11.78
CA LYS A 154 -0.13 -12.99 -11.33
C LYS A 154 0.15 -12.73 -9.85
N PRO A 155 1.33 -12.22 -9.47
CA PRO A 155 1.65 -12.02 -8.07
C PRO A 155 0.65 -11.04 -7.45
N ASN A 156 0.12 -11.39 -6.27
CA ASN A 156 -0.80 -10.52 -5.55
C ASN A 156 0.00 -9.39 -4.87
N PRO A 157 -0.14 -8.12 -5.29
CA PRO A 157 0.66 -7.02 -4.76
C PRO A 157 0.36 -6.72 -3.28
N ARG A 158 -0.78 -7.17 -2.78
CA ARG A 158 -1.16 -7.03 -1.36
C ARG A 158 -0.33 -7.94 -0.45
N CYS A 159 0.22 -9.02 -1.02
CA CYS A 159 1.04 -9.98 -0.30
C CYS A 159 2.52 -9.61 -0.45
N ARG A 160 3.20 -9.38 0.68
CA ARG A 160 4.65 -9.20 0.80
C ARG A 160 5.30 -10.47 1.34
N VAL A 161 6.33 -10.96 0.64
CA VAL A 161 7.01 -12.23 0.93
C VAL A 161 8.53 -12.07 0.92
N ARG A 162 9.26 -12.85 1.72
CA ARG A 162 10.75 -12.81 1.75
C ARG A 162 11.35 -13.25 0.41
N TYR A 163 10.77 -14.29 -0.19
CA TYR A 163 11.28 -14.93 -1.41
C TYR A 163 10.16 -15.04 -2.45
N PRO A 164 10.04 -14.07 -3.37
CA PRO A 164 9.06 -14.15 -4.44
C PRO A 164 9.33 -15.36 -5.35
N GLY A 165 8.28 -16.10 -5.72
CA GLY A 165 8.38 -17.26 -6.61
C GLY A 165 8.90 -18.56 -5.97
N TRP A 166 9.03 -18.65 -4.64
CA TRP A 166 9.42 -19.91 -4.00
C TRP A 166 8.27 -20.93 -4.04
N ASN A 167 8.48 -22.02 -4.77
CA ASN A 167 7.66 -23.24 -4.86
C ASN A 167 6.18 -23.05 -5.31
N ASP A 168 5.83 -22.01 -6.05
CA ASP A 168 4.42 -21.73 -6.45
C ASP A 168 3.43 -21.57 -5.27
N ILE A 169 3.94 -21.54 -4.03
CA ILE A 169 3.13 -21.51 -2.79
C ILE A 169 2.81 -20.08 -2.37
N TYR A 170 3.58 -19.09 -2.83
CA TYR A 170 3.45 -17.71 -2.40
C TYR A 170 2.99 -16.79 -3.54
N ASP A 171 1.71 -16.46 -3.53
CA ASP A 171 1.13 -15.40 -4.37
C ASP A 171 1.50 -14.02 -3.83
N GLY A 172 2.72 -13.54 -4.07
CA GLY A 172 3.18 -12.26 -3.54
C GLY A 172 4.43 -11.69 -4.19
N LEU A 173 4.76 -10.46 -3.80
CA LEU A 173 5.96 -9.74 -4.24
C LEU A 173 6.98 -9.64 -3.10
N GLY A 174 8.24 -9.38 -3.45
CA GLY A 174 9.30 -9.19 -2.45
C GLY A 174 8.92 -8.09 -1.45
N ILE A 175 9.29 -8.26 -0.17
CA ILE A 175 8.94 -7.33 0.94
C ILE A 175 9.14 -5.86 0.55
N CYS A 176 10.24 -5.55 -0.12
CA CYS A 176 10.64 -4.18 -0.41
C CYS A 176 10.14 -3.65 -1.77
N GLU A 177 9.29 -4.39 -2.50
CA GLU A 177 8.89 -4.02 -3.88
C GLU A 177 8.27 -2.61 -3.98
N TYR A 178 7.56 -2.17 -2.93
CA TYR A 178 6.91 -0.87 -2.86
C TYR A 178 7.45 0.02 -1.72
N HIS A 179 8.60 -0.33 -1.16
CA HIS A 179 9.27 0.46 -0.13
C HIS A 179 10.25 1.47 -0.74
N GLN A 180 10.62 2.46 0.07
CA GLN A 180 11.73 3.35 -0.21
C GLN A 180 12.88 3.05 0.73
N HIS A 181 14.08 2.89 0.15
CA HIS A 181 15.32 2.67 0.89
C HIS A 181 16.40 3.58 0.34
N ARG A 182 17.20 4.13 1.26
CA ARG A 182 18.58 4.52 0.93
C ARG A 182 19.43 3.26 0.85
N SER A 183 20.43 3.29 -0.02
CA SER A 183 21.30 2.16 -0.36
C SER A 183 22.03 1.51 0.82
N ASP A 184 22.01 2.11 2.01
CA ASP A 184 22.70 1.70 3.22
C ASP A 184 21.77 1.13 4.33
N LYS A 185 20.44 1.13 4.15
CA LYS A 185 19.50 0.73 5.21
C LYS A 185 18.83 -0.61 4.94
N SER A 186 18.84 -1.48 5.95
CA SER A 186 18.02 -2.70 5.97
C SER A 186 16.53 -2.36 6.16
N CYS A 187 15.66 -3.22 5.62
CA CYS A 187 14.22 -3.14 5.83
C CYS A 187 13.80 -4.11 6.94
N ASP A 188 13.14 -3.60 7.98
CA ASP A 188 12.67 -4.40 9.13
C ASP A 188 11.24 -4.95 8.92
N SER A 189 10.66 -4.73 7.74
CA SER A 189 9.30 -5.19 7.42
C SER A 189 9.20 -6.70 7.37
N LEU A 190 8.08 -7.21 7.87
CA LEU A 190 7.79 -8.65 7.95
C LEU A 190 6.82 -9.07 6.85
N PRO A 191 6.84 -10.32 6.37
CA PRO A 191 5.80 -10.85 5.49
C PRO A 191 4.38 -10.73 6.09
N ASN A 192 3.36 -10.66 5.24
CA ASN A 192 1.95 -10.65 5.65
C ASN A 192 1.15 -11.84 5.11
N TYR A 193 1.81 -12.92 4.69
CA TYR A 193 1.16 -14.06 4.06
C TYR A 193 0.13 -14.75 4.99
N PRO A 194 -1.09 -15.07 4.51
CA PRO A 194 -2.09 -15.77 5.30
C PRO A 194 -1.72 -17.26 5.33
N GLY A 195 -1.05 -17.71 6.38
CA GLY A 195 -0.61 -19.10 6.49
C GLY A 195 0.54 -19.39 7.46
N GLY A 196 1.15 -18.36 8.04
CA GLY A 196 1.88 -18.48 9.31
C GLY A 196 2.81 -19.68 9.43
N LYS A 197 3.98 -19.61 8.79
CA LYS A 197 5.26 -20.04 9.33
C LYS A 197 6.33 -19.54 8.37
N ASP A 198 7.37 -18.94 8.93
CA ASP A 198 8.68 -18.91 8.30
C ASP A 198 9.08 -20.36 8.05
N GLY A 199 8.62 -20.95 6.96
CA GLY A 199 8.90 -22.32 6.57
C GLY A 199 10.33 -22.44 6.06
N PHE A 200 11.29 -21.96 6.83
CA PHE A 200 12.62 -22.52 6.76
C PHE A 200 12.53 -23.90 7.42
N PRO A 201 12.99 -24.98 6.77
CA PRO A 201 13.56 -26.07 7.54
C PRO A 201 14.66 -25.41 8.38
N SER A 202 14.59 -25.53 9.70
CA SER A 202 15.76 -25.26 10.54
C SER A 202 16.92 -26.06 9.94
N GLU A 203 18.10 -25.45 9.82
CA GLU A 203 19.34 -26.15 9.43
C GLU A 203 19.79 -27.22 10.46
N ASP A 204 18.90 -27.65 11.36
CA ASP A 204 19.14 -28.60 12.44
C ASP A 204 18.46 -29.97 12.24
N ASP A 205 17.96 -30.28 11.04
CA ASP A 205 17.54 -31.64 10.68
C ASP A 205 18.67 -32.35 9.89
N GLU A 206 19.80 -32.63 10.55
CA GLU A 206 20.77 -33.69 10.21
C GLU A 206 20.56 -34.94 11.07
#